data_AF-A0A376MN41-F1
#
_entry.id   AF-A0A376MN41-F1
#
_cell.length_a   1.000
_cell.length_b   1.000
_cell.length_c   1.000
_cell.angle_alpha   90.00
_cell.angle_beta   90.00
_cell.angle_gamma   90.00
#
_symmetry.space_group_name_H-M   'P 1'
#
loop_
_entity.id
_entity.type
_entity.pdbx_description
1 polymer ?
#
loop_
_entity_poly.entity_id
_entity_poly.type
_entity_poly.pdbx_seq_one_letter_code
_entity_poly.pdbx_strand_id
1 'polypeptide(L)'
;MELYLDTANVAEVERLARIFPIAGVTTNPSIIAASKESIWEVLPRLQKAIGDEGILFAQTMSRDAQGMVEEAKRLRDAIPVLW
;
A
#
# COMPACT_ATOMS: atom_id res chain seq x y z
N MET A 1 -2.27 -8.42 -17.87
CA MET A 1 -1.34 -7.30 -17.57
C MET A 1 -2.04 -6.44 -16.52
N GLU A 2 -1.36 -6.12 -15.44
CA GLU A 2 -1.88 -5.33 -14.32
C GLU A 2 -1.09 -4.02 -14.22
N LEU A 3 -1.79 -2.90 -14.02
CA LEU A 3 -1.19 -1.59 -13.89
C LEU A 3 -1.23 -1.16 -12.42
N TYR A 4 -0.07 -0.91 -11.84
CA TYR A 4 0.08 -0.47 -10.45
C TYR A 4 0.64 0.96 -10.39
N LEU A 5 0.19 1.72 -9.40
CA LEU A 5 0.78 3.02 -9.06
C LEU A 5 1.78 2.83 -7.91
N ASP A 6 3.01 3.28 -8.08
CA ASP A 6 4.05 3.20 -7.04
C ASP A 6 4.11 4.52 -6.26
N THR A 7 3.21 4.67 -5.28
CA THR A 7 3.04 5.95 -4.56
C THR A 7 2.31 5.78 -3.22
N ALA A 8 2.52 6.74 -2.31
CA ALA A 8 1.72 6.93 -1.10
C ALA A 8 0.79 8.15 -1.18
N ASN A 9 0.74 8.83 -2.33
CA ASN A 9 -0.08 10.03 -2.51
C ASN A 9 -1.53 9.66 -2.86
N VAL A 10 -2.39 9.66 -1.84
CA VAL A 10 -3.81 9.30 -1.96
C VAL A 10 -4.54 10.15 -3.01
N ALA A 11 -4.28 11.46 -3.07
CA ALA A 11 -4.97 12.35 -4.01
C ALA A 11 -4.61 12.04 -5.47
N GLU A 12 -3.37 11.64 -5.73
CA GLU A 12 -2.96 11.20 -7.07
C GLU A 12 -3.58 9.87 -7.45
N VAL A 13 -3.67 8.93 -6.51
CA VAL A 13 -4.35 7.64 -6.72
C VAL A 13 -5.81 7.85 -7.06
N GLU A 14 -6.55 8.66 -6.27
CA GLU A 14 -7.95 8.99 -6.56
C GLU A 14 -8.13 9.64 -7.93
N ARG A 15 -7.20 10.51 -8.34
CA ARG A 15 -7.24 11.17 -9.64
C ARG A 15 -6.99 10.19 -10.79
N LEU A 16 -5.98 9.33 -10.65
CA LEU A 16 -5.52 8.43 -11.70
C LEU A 16 -6.42 7.19 -11.84
N ALA A 17 -7.02 6.70 -10.76
CA ALA A 17 -7.98 5.60 -10.80
C ALA A 17 -9.24 5.92 -11.63
N ARG A 18 -9.57 7.20 -11.82
CA ARG A 18 -10.66 7.65 -12.72
C ARG A 18 -10.27 7.68 -14.20
N ILE A 19 -8.98 7.52 -14.51
CA ILE A 19 -8.42 7.71 -15.86
C ILE A 19 -7.87 6.39 -16.41
N PHE A 20 -7.21 5.60 -15.55
CA PHE A 20 -6.53 4.36 -15.92
C PHE A 20 -7.19 3.14 -15.27
N PRO A 21 -7.10 1.95 -15.90
CA PRO A 21 -7.51 0.69 -15.28
C PRO A 21 -6.44 0.25 -14.28
N ILE A 22 -6.36 0.93 -13.12
CA ILE A 22 -5.41 0.62 -12.05
C ILE A 22 -5.85 -0.65 -11.32
N ALA A 23 -4.95 -1.64 -11.24
CA ALA A 23 -5.16 -2.87 -10.49
C ALA A 23 -4.83 -2.71 -8.99
N GLY A 24 -4.00 -1.71 -8.64
CA GLY A 24 -3.63 -1.47 -7.27
C GLY A 24 -2.54 -0.43 -7.07
N VAL A 25 -2.02 -0.37 -5.84
CA VAL A 25 -0.92 0.52 -5.45
C VAL A 25 0.19 -0.30 -4.79
N THR A 26 1.42 -0.02 -5.19
CA THR A 26 2.62 -0.51 -4.51
C THR A 26 3.19 0.60 -3.63
N THR A 27 3.69 0.21 -2.45
CA THR A 27 4.47 1.09 -1.59
C THR A 27 5.78 0.42 -1.22
N ASN A 28 6.75 1.24 -0.85
CA ASN A 28 7.99 0.81 -0.23
C ASN A 28 8.36 1.78 0.90
N PRO A 29 9.33 1.45 1.76
CA PRO A 29 9.65 2.25 2.94
C PRO A 29 10.05 3.68 2.60
N SER A 30 10.73 3.90 1.47
CA SER A 30 11.14 5.24 1.03
C SER A 30 9.94 6.07 0.58
N ILE A 31 8.98 5.46 -0.13
CA ILE A 31 7.74 6.13 -0.55
C ILE A 31 6.89 6.54 0.66
N ILE A 32 6.73 5.63 1.64
CA ILE A 32 6.02 5.95 2.89
C ILE A 32 6.76 7.04 3.68
N ALA A 33 8.08 6.95 3.81
CA ALA A 33 8.84 7.98 4.50
C ALA A 33 8.70 9.37 3.83
N ALA A 34 8.63 9.41 2.49
CA ALA A 34 8.47 10.64 1.73
C ALA A 34 7.08 11.27 1.90
N SER A 35 6.02 10.49 2.17
CA SER A 35 4.69 11.05 2.47
C SER A 35 4.65 11.77 3.81
N LYS A 36 5.58 11.46 4.72
CA LYS A 36 5.64 11.97 6.11
C LYS A 36 4.41 11.60 6.94
N GLU A 37 3.70 10.57 6.52
CA GLU A 37 2.53 10.03 7.21
C GLU A 37 2.83 8.62 7.71
N SER A 38 2.08 8.18 8.72
CA SER A 38 2.18 6.81 9.21
C SER A 38 1.68 5.82 8.14
N ILE A 39 2.35 4.68 7.99
CA ILE A 39 1.87 3.59 7.12
C ILE A 39 0.44 3.14 7.50
N TRP A 40 0.12 3.20 8.79
CA TRP A 40 -1.19 2.82 9.34
C TRP A 40 -2.30 3.82 8.98
N GLU A 41 -1.93 5.05 8.60
CA GLU A 41 -2.88 6.08 8.15
C GLU A 41 -3.01 6.07 6.62
N VAL A 42 -1.89 5.87 5.92
CA VAL A 42 -1.83 5.89 4.45
C VAL A 42 -2.50 4.67 3.83
N LEU A 43 -2.19 3.44 4.29
CA LEU A 43 -2.69 2.23 3.64
C LEU A 43 -4.23 2.15 3.60
N PRO A 44 -4.98 2.42 4.69
CA PRO A 44 -6.45 2.42 4.62
C PRO A 44 -7.01 3.45 3.62
N ARG A 45 -6.35 4.60 3.49
CA ARG A 45 -6.78 5.66 2.55
C ARG A 45 -6.48 5.27 1.10
N LEU A 46 -5.33 4.65 0.85
CA LEU A 46 -5.00 4.08 -0.46
C LEU A 46 -6.00 2.98 -0.84
N GLN A 47 -6.35 2.08 0.09
CA GLN A 47 -7.34 1.03 -0.15
C GLN A 47 -8.68 1.64 -0.57
N LYS A 48 -9.15 2.65 0.17
CA LYS A 48 -10.39 3.36 -0.16
C LYS A 48 -10.32 4.04 -1.54
N ALA A 49 -9.16 4.58 -1.92
CA ALA A 49 -8.96 5.27 -3.19
C ALA A 49 -8.97 4.32 -4.40
N ILE A 50 -8.44 3.10 -4.25
CA ILE A 50 -8.43 2.08 -5.31
C ILE A 50 -9.68 1.19 -5.34
N GLY A 51 -10.46 1.16 -4.26
CA GLY A 51 -11.68 0.36 -4.13
C GLY A 51 -11.43 -1.05 -3.57
N ASP A 52 -12.50 -1.79 -3.30
CA ASP A 52 -12.45 -3.09 -2.62
C ASP A 52 -11.72 -4.19 -3.41
N GLU A 53 -11.68 -4.06 -4.75
CA GLU A 53 -10.97 -4.99 -5.64
C GLU A 53 -9.50 -4.62 -5.86
N GLY A 54 -9.09 -3.41 -5.44
CA GLY A 54 -7.74 -2.92 -5.63
C GLY A 54 -6.76 -3.59 -4.68
N ILE A 55 -5.61 -4.01 -5.24
CA ILE A 55 -4.55 -4.68 -4.49
C ILE A 55 -3.59 -3.65 -3.87
N LEU A 56 -3.24 -3.83 -2.61
CA LEU A 56 -2.18 -3.07 -1.95
C LEU A 56 -0.95 -3.95 -1.68
N PHE A 57 0.22 -3.37 -1.87
CA PHE A 57 1.50 -3.95 -1.45
C PHE A 57 2.22 -3.02 -0.48
N ALA A 58 2.78 -3.61 0.58
CA ALA A 58 3.67 -2.92 1.51
C ALA A 58 4.86 -3.82 1.87
N GLN A 59 6.00 -3.22 2.21
CA GLN A 59 7.24 -3.94 2.51
C GLN A 59 7.52 -3.99 4.00
N THR A 60 8.09 -5.10 4.45
CA THR A 60 8.66 -5.27 5.78
C THR A 60 9.99 -4.52 5.91
N MET A 61 10.43 -4.31 7.15
CA MET A 61 11.64 -3.54 7.50
C MET A 61 12.68 -4.38 8.23
N SER A 62 12.28 -5.48 8.89
CA SER A 62 13.22 -6.32 9.62
C SER A 62 14.29 -6.92 8.70
N ARG A 63 15.45 -7.23 9.30
CA ARG A 63 16.60 -7.83 8.62
C ARG A 63 16.69 -9.35 8.80
N ASP A 64 15.85 -9.91 9.67
CA ASP A 64 15.77 -11.34 9.91
C ASP A 64 14.40 -11.90 9.51
N ALA A 65 14.39 -13.18 9.14
CA ALA A 65 13.19 -13.82 8.61
C ALA A 65 12.02 -13.84 9.61
N GLN A 66 12.30 -13.98 10.90
CA GLN A 66 11.25 -14.03 11.91
C GLN A 66 10.58 -12.66 12.07
N GLY A 67 11.38 -11.60 12.16
CA GLY A 67 10.87 -10.23 12.20
C GLY A 67 10.08 -9.87 10.94
N MET A 68 10.53 -10.30 9.75
CA MET A 68 9.77 -10.09 8.50
C MET A 68 8.40 -10.77 8.56
N VAL A 69 8.31 -12.00 9.06
CA VAL A 69 7.03 -12.72 9.21
C VAL A 69 6.11 -12.04 10.23
N GLU A 70 6.65 -11.56 11.35
CA GLU A 70 5.86 -10.85 12.36
C GLU A 70 5.32 -9.51 11.82
N GLU A 71 6.13 -8.75 11.10
CA GLU A 71 5.72 -7.52 10.44
C GLU A 71 4.66 -7.76 9.36
N ALA A 72 4.85 -8.79 8.52
CA ALA A 72 3.88 -9.17 7.49
C ALA A 72 2.52 -9.54 8.10
N LYS A 73 2.51 -10.27 9.24
CA LYS A 73 1.28 -10.57 9.98
C LYS A 73 0.60 -9.31 10.50
N ARG A 74 1.35 -8.40 11.13
CA ARG A 74 0.80 -7.11 11.61
C ARG A 74 0.18 -6.29 10.49
N LEU A 75 0.87 -6.23 9.35
CA LEU A 75 0.39 -5.54 8.16
C LEU A 75 -0.92 -6.15 7.64
N ARG A 76 -1.00 -7.48 7.54
CA ARG A 76 -2.21 -8.20 7.12
C ARG A 76 -3.36 -8.08 8.12
N ASP A 77 -3.07 -8.11 9.42
CA ASP A 77 -4.09 -7.97 10.46
C ASP A 77 -4.72 -6.56 10.42
N ALA A 78 -3.92 -5.54 10.14
CA ALA A 78 -4.39 -4.16 10.00
C ALA A 78 -5.11 -3.91 8.66
N ILE A 79 -4.65 -4.54 7.58
CA ILE A 79 -5.17 -4.39 6.22
C ILE A 79 -5.42 -5.79 5.64
N PRO A 80 -6.62 -6.38 5.84
CA PRO A 80 -6.89 -7.79 5.48
C PRO A 80 -6.69 -8.15 4.00
N VAL A 81 -6.78 -7.16 3.12
CA VAL A 81 -6.64 -7.30 1.66
C VAL A 81 -5.21 -7.04 1.15
N LEU A 82 -4.26 -6.82 2.06
CA LEU A 82 -2.87 -6.54 1.72
C LEU A 82 -2.12 -7.82 1.27
N TRP A 83 -1.38 -7.67 0.18
CA TRP A 83 -0.56 -8.71 -0.44
C TRP A 83 0.92 -8.58 -0.07
#